data_AF-A0A3R7WEU7-F1
#
_entry.id   AF-A0A3R7WEU7-F1
#
_cell.length_a   1.000
_cell.length_b   1.000
_cell.length_c   1.000
_cell.angle_alpha   90.00
_cell.angle_beta   90.00
_cell.angle_gamma   90.00
#
_symmetry.space_group_name_H-M   'P 1'
#
loop_
_entity.id
_entity.type
_entity.pdbx_description
1 polymer ?
#
loop_
_entity_poly.entity_id
_entity_poly.type
_entity_poly.pdbx_seq_one_letter_code
_entity_poly.pdbx_strand_id
1 'polypeptide(L)'
;MIPADSHATEPQMLVAALDAELGTLIQVLDMLDIEHEALMGNDPERLEQAVAAKQNAIAAHLKSRSYRESLGLRDSLREQLEAHPTLVNGLRERALNLVTELNDLALQSKNMNARNGKLIAGLKERTNTSLKVLRPEAANITLYGDSGSAENTMGSRLLGSA
;
A
#
# COMPACT_ATOMS: atom_id res chain seq x y z
N MET A 1 -1.59 19.57 49.45
CA MET A 1 -1.73 18.34 48.63
C MET A 1 -2.41 18.73 47.33
N ILE A 2 -1.63 18.90 46.26
CA ILE A 2 -2.11 19.14 44.89
C ILE A 2 -1.29 18.17 44.03
N PRO A 3 -1.88 17.17 43.34
CA PRO A 3 -1.17 16.45 42.29
C PRO A 3 -1.18 17.34 41.04
N ALA A 4 -0.02 17.72 40.52
CA ALA A 4 0.80 16.98 39.55
C ALA A 4 0.34 17.24 38.10
N ASP A 5 1.11 18.10 37.43
CA ASP A 5 1.47 18.09 36.00
C ASP A 5 0.64 17.14 35.11
N SER A 6 -0.49 17.63 34.60
CA SER A 6 -1.20 16.96 33.52
C SER A 6 -1.64 17.98 32.48
N HIS A 7 -1.11 17.83 31.27
CA HIS A 7 -1.54 18.44 30.00
C HIS A 7 -0.84 19.72 29.49
N ALA A 8 0.42 19.94 29.82
CA ALA A 8 1.31 20.52 28.81
C ALA A 8 1.98 19.33 28.11
N THR A 9 1.50 18.94 26.92
CA THR A 9 2.25 18.00 26.08
C THR A 9 3.66 18.55 25.95
N GLU A 10 4.65 17.87 26.53
CA GLU A 10 6.01 18.40 26.50
C GLU A 10 6.42 18.61 25.04
N PRO A 11 6.95 19.78 24.66
CA PRO A 11 7.29 20.08 23.27
C PRO A 11 8.25 19.05 22.66
N GLN A 12 9.03 18.36 23.50
CA GLN A 12 9.89 17.25 23.10
C GLN A 12 9.10 16.01 22.67
N MET A 13 7.97 15.71 23.31
CA MET A 13 7.10 14.58 22.95
C MET A 13 6.45 14.78 21.58
N LEU A 14 6.12 16.01 21.21
CA LEU A 14 5.60 16.34 19.88
C LEU A 14 6.65 16.09 18.79
N VAL A 15 7.89 16.55 19.01
CA VAL A 15 9.00 16.31 18.08
C VAL A 15 9.33 14.82 18.00
N ALA A 16 9.36 14.11 19.12
CA ALA A 16 9.61 12.67 19.16
C ALA A 16 8.52 11.87 18.42
N ALA A 17 7.25 12.30 18.51
CA ALA A 17 6.16 11.68 17.76
C ALA A 17 6.30 11.89 16.24
N LEU A 18 6.74 13.08 15.81
CA LEU A 18 7.04 13.36 14.39
C LEU A 18 8.24 12.54 13.89
N ASP A 19 9.33 12.46 14.67
CA ASP A 19 10.49 11.62 14.37
C ASP A 19 10.09 10.13 14.23
N ALA A 20 9.25 9.64 15.15
CA ALA A 20 8.76 8.26 15.10
C ALA A 20 7.89 8.00 13.86
N GLU A 21 6.98 8.93 13.52
CA GLU A 21 6.15 8.82 12.32
C GLU A 21 7.02 8.82 11.05
N LEU A 22 8.04 9.69 10.99
CA LEU A 22 8.98 9.73 9.88
C LEU A 22 9.72 8.38 9.73
N GLY A 23 10.24 7.83 10.83
CA GLY A 23 10.90 6.53 10.81
C GLY A 23 10.00 5.40 10.32
N THR A 24 8.74 5.38 10.75
CA THR A 24 7.77 4.38 10.25
C THR A 24 7.42 4.58 8.77
N LEU A 25 7.38 5.82 8.28
CA LEU A 25 7.12 6.09 6.87
C LEU A 25 8.31 5.65 6.00
N ILE A 26 9.54 5.88 6.43
CA ILE A 26 10.74 5.37 5.74
C ILE A 26 10.67 3.85 5.62
N GLN A 27 10.30 3.14 6.69
CA GLN A 27 10.11 1.69 6.64
C GLN A 27 9.05 1.27 5.60
N VAL A 28 7.97 2.05 5.44
CA VAL A 28 6.96 1.78 4.39
C VAL A 28 7.56 1.94 2.99
N LEU A 29 8.40 2.95 2.76
CA LEU A 29 9.09 3.12 1.46
C LEU A 29 10.02 1.94 1.18
N ASP A 30 10.82 1.53 2.15
CA ASP A 30 11.72 0.37 2.01
C ASP A 30 10.92 -0.90 1.64
N MET A 31 9.78 -1.13 2.29
CA MET A 31 8.93 -2.28 1.98
C MET A 31 8.28 -2.17 0.59
N LEU A 32 7.97 -0.97 0.11
CA LEU A 32 7.47 -0.77 -1.25
C LEU A 32 8.55 -1.07 -2.31
N ASP A 33 9.81 -0.76 -2.03
CA ASP A 33 10.92 -1.14 -2.92
C ASP A 33 11.18 -2.65 -2.90
N ILE A 34 11.14 -3.29 -1.73
CA ILE A 34 11.26 -4.75 -1.65
C ILE A 34 10.12 -5.46 -2.40
N GLU A 35 8.89 -4.95 -2.30
CA GLU A 35 7.76 -5.43 -3.09
C GLU A 35 8.03 -5.25 -4.59
N HIS A 36 8.59 -4.10 -5.00
CA HIS A 36 8.92 -3.85 -6.40
C HIS A 36 9.92 -4.89 -6.93
N GLU A 37 10.98 -5.16 -6.18
CA GLU A 37 11.98 -6.18 -6.54
C GLU A 37 11.37 -7.58 -6.61
N ALA A 38 10.49 -7.93 -5.65
CA ALA A 38 9.81 -9.22 -5.64
C ALA A 38 8.88 -9.40 -6.86
N LEU A 39 8.15 -8.35 -7.23
CA LEU A 39 7.31 -8.33 -8.44
C LEU A 39 8.13 -8.50 -9.72
N MET A 40 9.33 -7.92 -9.77
CA MET A 40 10.25 -8.07 -10.90
C MET A 40 10.92 -9.45 -10.95
N GLY A 41 11.17 -10.06 -9.78
CA GLY A 41 11.85 -11.34 -9.64
C GLY A 41 11.01 -12.57 -10.01
N ASN A 42 9.70 -12.41 -10.24
CA ASN A 42 8.76 -13.51 -10.53
C ASN A 42 8.76 -14.63 -9.46
N ASP A 43 9.11 -14.29 -8.22
CA ASP A 43 9.15 -15.21 -7.08
C ASP A 43 7.88 -15.00 -6.21
N PRO A 44 6.90 -15.92 -6.25
CA PRO A 44 5.63 -15.75 -5.55
C PRO A 44 5.77 -15.83 -4.03
N GLU A 45 6.70 -16.63 -3.50
CA GLU A 45 6.91 -16.76 -2.05
C GLU A 45 7.54 -15.47 -1.50
N ARG A 46 8.54 -14.94 -2.20
CA ARG A 46 9.15 -13.66 -1.86
C ARG A 46 8.16 -12.51 -1.98
N LEU A 47 7.25 -12.55 -2.94
CA LEU A 47 6.18 -11.56 -3.08
C LEU A 47 5.20 -11.60 -1.90
N GLU A 48 4.78 -12.79 -1.46
CA GLU A 48 3.88 -12.93 -0.32
C GLU A 48 4.51 -12.39 0.98
N GLN A 49 5.79 -12.71 1.21
CA GLN A 49 6.55 -12.16 2.33
C GLN A 49 6.68 -10.64 2.26
N ALA A 50 6.99 -10.08 1.09
CA ALA A 50 7.09 -8.63 0.88
C ALA A 50 5.75 -7.92 1.13
N VAL A 51 4.64 -8.51 0.69
CA VAL A 51 3.29 -7.97 0.95
C VAL A 51 2.97 -8.00 2.44
N ALA A 52 3.26 -9.10 3.14
CA ALA A 52 3.04 -9.19 4.58
C ALA A 52 3.88 -8.15 5.35
N ALA A 53 5.15 -7.99 4.99
CA ALA A 53 6.04 -6.99 5.56
C ALA A 53 5.54 -5.56 5.32
N LYS A 54 5.06 -5.26 4.11
CA LYS A 54 4.43 -3.97 3.78
C LYS A 54 3.20 -3.69 4.66
N GLN A 55 2.31 -4.67 4.84
CA GLN A 55 1.13 -4.48 5.69
C GLN A 55 1.49 -4.20 7.14
N ASN A 56 2.51 -4.88 7.67
CA ASN A 56 3.02 -4.61 9.02
C ASN A 56 3.60 -3.19 9.14
N ALA A 57 4.38 -2.75 8.15
CA ALA A 57 4.94 -1.39 8.13
C ALA A 57 3.83 -0.32 8.05
N ILE A 58 2.80 -0.54 7.22
CA ILE A 58 1.64 0.37 7.12
C ILE A 58 0.88 0.43 8.46
N ALA A 59 0.66 -0.71 9.12
CA ALA A 59 0.00 -0.75 10.42
C ALA A 59 0.82 0.01 11.49
N ALA A 60 2.14 -0.13 11.49
CA ALA A 60 3.04 0.61 12.37
C ALA A 60 2.95 2.13 12.11
N HIS A 61 2.95 2.54 10.83
CA HIS A 61 2.82 3.94 10.45
C HIS A 61 1.46 4.54 10.88
N LEU A 62 0.35 3.82 10.66
CA LEU A 62 -0.98 4.24 11.11
C LEU A 62 -1.04 4.41 12.63
N LYS A 63 -0.39 3.53 13.39
CA LYS A 63 -0.28 3.65 14.85
C LYS A 63 0.51 4.90 15.25
N SER A 64 1.64 5.17 14.59
CA SER A 64 2.46 6.36 14.87
C SER A 64 1.71 7.65 14.54
N ARG A 65 1.00 7.68 13.41
CA ARG A 65 0.14 8.80 13.03
C ARG A 65 -0.99 9.01 14.04
N SER A 66 -1.68 7.96 14.46
CA SER A 66 -2.74 8.05 15.48
C SER A 66 -2.21 8.57 16.81
N TYR A 67 -0.99 8.16 17.19
CA TYR A 67 -0.32 8.69 18.37
C TYR A 67 -0.07 10.21 18.24
N ARG A 68 0.48 10.68 17.11
CA ARG A 68 0.63 12.11 16.85
C ARG A 68 -0.71 12.86 16.90
N GLU A 69 -1.75 12.32 16.29
CA GLU A 69 -3.09 12.92 16.30
C GLU A 69 -3.68 13.01 17.71
N SER A 70 -3.39 12.04 18.58
CA SER A 70 -3.77 12.07 20.00
C SER A 70 -3.09 13.19 20.78
N LEU A 71 -1.91 13.64 20.34
CA LEU A 71 -1.18 14.77 20.91
C LEU A 71 -1.69 16.13 20.40
N GLY A 72 -2.72 16.13 19.55
CA GLY A 72 -3.37 17.32 19.01
C GLY A 72 -2.84 17.80 17.67
N LEU A 73 -1.83 17.12 17.10
CA LEU A 73 -1.21 17.45 15.82
C LEU A 73 -1.95 16.74 14.66
N ARG A 74 -2.88 17.45 13.99
CA ARG A 74 -3.74 16.94 12.90
C ARG A 74 -3.32 17.48 11.53
N ASP A 75 -4.24 17.55 10.56
CA ASP A 75 -3.92 17.82 9.15
C ASP A 75 -3.30 19.20 8.87
N SER A 76 -3.51 20.21 9.73
CA SER A 76 -2.82 21.51 9.65
C SER A 76 -1.52 21.54 10.48
N LEU A 77 -0.72 20.47 10.38
CA LEU A 77 0.56 20.27 11.06
C LEU A 77 1.43 21.54 11.14
N ARG A 78 1.66 22.18 9.99
CA ARG A 78 2.54 23.33 9.88
C ARG A 78 2.02 24.53 10.68
N GLU A 79 0.76 24.89 10.48
CA GLU A 79 0.10 26.00 11.19
C GLU A 79 0.01 25.74 12.69
N GLN A 80 -0.26 24.49 13.08
CA GLN A 80 -0.33 24.08 14.49
C GLN A 80 1.04 24.15 15.18
N LEU A 81 2.12 23.79 14.48
CA LEU A 81 3.49 23.90 15.00
C LEU A 81 3.97 25.35 15.07
N GLU A 82 3.58 26.19 14.10
CA GLU A 82 3.89 27.63 14.08
C GLU A 82 3.16 28.37 15.21
N ALA A 83 1.90 28.02 15.47
CA ALA A 83 1.09 28.60 16.54
C ALA A 83 1.40 28.04 17.94
N HIS A 84 2.20 26.96 18.05
CA HIS A 84 2.45 26.32 19.34
C HIS A 84 3.36 27.19 20.24
N PRO A 85 2.87 27.65 21.41
CA PRO A 85 3.61 28.59 22.25
C PRO A 85 4.79 27.96 23.00
N THR A 86 4.81 26.63 23.16
CA THR A 86 5.85 25.92 23.93
C THR A 86 7.01 25.37 23.08
N LEU A 87 6.93 25.45 21.76
CA LEU A 87 8.03 25.06 20.86
C LEU A 87 9.07 26.20 20.79
N VAL A 88 9.99 26.22 21.75
CA VAL A 88 11.08 27.21 21.86
C VAL A 88 12.44 26.51 21.62
N ASN A 89 13.52 27.28 21.42
CA ASN A 89 14.90 26.78 21.32
C ASN A 89 15.18 25.80 20.16
N GLY A 90 14.81 26.15 18.93
CA GLY A 90 15.11 25.35 17.72
C GLY A 90 14.23 24.10 17.53
N LEU A 91 13.46 23.69 18.55
CA LEU A 91 12.50 22.59 18.43
C LEU A 91 11.42 22.85 17.38
N ARG A 92 11.00 24.11 17.22
CA ARG A 92 10.05 24.51 16.17
C ARG A 92 10.61 24.28 14.78
N GLU A 93 11.83 24.76 14.53
CA GLU A 93 12.50 24.60 13.23
C GLU A 93 12.70 23.12 12.90
N ARG A 94 13.14 22.32 13.87
CA ARG A 94 13.24 20.87 13.73
C ARG A 94 11.89 20.23 13.39
N ALA A 95 10.82 20.57 14.12
CA ALA A 95 9.49 20.04 13.86
C ALA A 95 8.99 20.40 12.44
N LEU A 96 9.23 21.64 11.99
CA LEU A 96 8.86 22.08 10.65
C LEU A 96 9.63 21.31 9.57
N ASN A 97 10.94 21.10 9.76
CA ASN A 97 11.75 20.30 8.84
C ASN A 97 11.24 18.86 8.75
N LEU A 98 10.92 18.23 9.90
CA LEU A 98 10.33 16.88 9.94
C LEU A 98 9.00 16.80 9.20
N VAL A 99 8.14 17.82 9.32
CA VAL A 99 6.88 17.87 8.58
C VAL A 99 7.10 18.04 7.08
N THR A 100 8.08 18.84 6.67
CA THR A 100 8.45 18.95 5.25
C THR A 100 8.94 17.61 4.70
N GLU A 101 9.80 16.91 5.44
CA GLU A 101 10.31 15.60 5.05
C GLU A 101 9.21 14.53 5.00
N LEU A 102 8.32 14.50 6.00
CA LEU A 102 7.14 13.63 6.00
C LEU A 102 6.26 13.83 4.76
N ASN A 103 6.03 15.07 4.35
CA ASN A 103 5.23 15.37 3.16
C ASN A 103 5.91 14.91 1.88
N ASP A 104 7.23 15.09 1.77
CA ASP A 104 7.98 14.65 0.60
C ASP A 104 8.00 13.11 0.52
N LEU A 105 8.30 12.42 1.62
CA LEU A 105 8.24 10.96 1.68
C LEU A 105 6.82 10.41 1.45
N ALA A 106 5.78 11.11 1.89
CA ALA A 106 4.40 10.74 1.61
C ALA A 106 4.11 10.82 0.10
N LEU A 107 4.62 11.84 -0.59
CA LEU A 107 4.51 11.94 -2.04
C LEU A 107 5.31 10.82 -2.75
N GLN A 108 6.52 10.54 -2.28
CA GLN A 108 7.35 9.46 -2.80
C GLN A 108 6.68 8.09 -2.63
N SER A 109 6.18 7.75 -1.45
CA SER A 109 5.47 6.49 -1.19
C SER A 109 4.24 6.32 -2.09
N LYS A 110 3.48 7.39 -2.34
CA LYS A 110 2.36 7.37 -3.28
C LYS A 110 2.81 7.02 -4.70
N ASN A 111 3.92 7.60 -5.15
CA ASN A 111 4.47 7.34 -6.49
C ASN A 111 4.99 5.89 -6.60
N MET A 112 5.69 5.39 -5.59
CA MET A 112 6.19 4.01 -5.53
C MET A 112 5.04 2.99 -5.52
N ASN A 113 4.01 3.24 -4.71
CA ASN A 113 2.83 2.38 -4.68
C ASN A 113 2.08 2.40 -6.02
N ALA A 114 1.97 3.57 -6.68
CA ALA A 114 1.38 3.66 -8.01
C ALA A 114 2.20 2.90 -9.07
N ARG A 115 3.54 2.94 -8.98
CA ARG A 115 4.45 2.15 -9.83
C ARG A 115 4.24 0.65 -9.64
N ASN A 116 4.19 0.17 -8.39
CA ASN A 116 3.93 -1.24 -8.09
C ASN A 116 2.55 -1.67 -8.56
N GLY A 117 1.52 -0.84 -8.37
CA GLY A 117 0.17 -1.09 -8.85
C GLY A 117 0.09 -1.27 -10.37
N LYS A 118 0.82 -0.45 -11.15
CA LYS A 118 0.92 -0.61 -12.62
C LYS A 118 1.58 -1.93 -13.01
N LEU A 119 2.65 -2.32 -12.31
CA LEU A 119 3.35 -3.58 -12.58
C LEU A 119 2.43 -4.78 -12.30
N ILE A 120 1.72 -4.78 -11.17
CA ILE A 120 0.74 -5.82 -10.82
C ILE A 120 -0.37 -5.91 -11.89
N ALA A 121 -0.90 -4.76 -12.34
CA ALA A 121 -1.92 -4.73 -13.38
C ALA A 121 -1.42 -5.35 -14.70
N GLY A 122 -0.21 -5.01 -15.13
CA GLY A 122 0.42 -5.59 -16.33
C GLY A 122 0.67 -7.10 -16.21
N LEU A 123 1.17 -7.57 -15.06
CA LEU A 123 1.35 -9.00 -14.79
C LEU A 123 0.03 -9.76 -14.84
N LYS A 124 -1.04 -9.19 -14.25
CA LYS A 124 -2.39 -9.76 -14.28
C LYS A 124 -2.95 -9.85 -15.71
N GLU A 125 -2.77 -8.81 -16.51
CA GLU A 125 -3.21 -8.78 -17.91
C GLU A 125 -2.50 -9.83 -18.76
N ARG A 126 -1.17 -9.96 -18.60
CA ARG A 126 -0.37 -10.99 -19.27
C ARG A 126 -0.85 -12.38 -18.91
N THR A 127 -1.04 -12.66 -17.61
CA THR A 127 -1.54 -13.96 -17.14
C THR A 127 -2.93 -14.27 -17.69
N ASN A 128 -3.84 -13.30 -17.69
CA ASN A 128 -5.17 -13.48 -18.28
C ASN A 128 -5.13 -13.78 -19.78
N THR A 129 -4.27 -13.09 -20.52
CA THR A 129 -4.08 -13.34 -21.96
C THR A 129 -3.50 -14.73 -22.21
N SER A 130 -2.50 -15.15 -21.43
CA SER A 130 -1.96 -16.51 -21.50
C SER A 130 -3.02 -17.57 -21.16
N LEU A 131 -3.85 -17.33 -20.15
CA LEU A 131 -4.96 -18.22 -19.81
C LEU A 131 -6.02 -18.30 -20.91
N LYS A 132 -6.31 -17.19 -21.61
CA LYS A 132 -7.22 -17.20 -22.78
C LYS A 132 -6.67 -18.03 -23.94
N VAL A 133 -5.36 -18.00 -24.17
CA VAL A 133 -4.74 -18.85 -25.20
C VAL A 133 -4.79 -20.33 -24.80
N LEU A 134 -4.53 -20.65 -23.53
CA LEU A 134 -4.53 -22.02 -23.01
C LEU A 134 -5.93 -22.61 -22.81
N ARG A 135 -6.93 -21.75 -22.58
CA ARG A 135 -8.35 -22.09 -22.60
C ARG A 135 -8.94 -21.56 -23.92
N PRO A 136 -8.70 -22.23 -25.07
CA PRO A 136 -9.56 -21.98 -26.22
C PRO A 136 -10.99 -22.16 -25.72
N GLU A 137 -11.86 -21.19 -26.01
CA GLU A 137 -13.27 -21.28 -25.66
C GLU A 137 -13.75 -22.69 -26.01
N ALA A 138 -14.25 -23.41 -25.01
CA ALA A 138 -14.78 -24.77 -25.16
C ALA A 138 -16.00 -24.84 -26.11
N ALA A 139 -16.25 -23.78 -26.88
CA ALA A 139 -17.36 -23.59 -27.78
C ALA A 139 -17.08 -24.07 -29.21
N ASN A 140 -15.82 -24.26 -29.64
CA ASN A 140 -15.53 -24.70 -31.01
C ASN A 140 -14.45 -25.79 -31.05
N ILE A 141 -14.74 -26.95 -30.46
CA ILE A 141 -14.10 -28.19 -30.95
C ILE A 141 -14.78 -28.48 -32.28
N THR A 142 -14.17 -28.04 -33.39
CA THR A 142 -14.57 -28.50 -34.72
C THR A 142 -14.15 -29.96 -34.84
N LEU A 143 -15.04 -30.88 -34.45
CA LEU A 143 -14.89 -32.28 -34.80
C LEU A 143 -15.05 -32.39 -36.31
N TYR A 144 -13.93 -32.61 -37.01
CA TYR A 144 -13.98 -33.09 -38.38
C TYR A 144 -14.42 -34.55 -38.33
N GLY A 145 -15.67 -34.82 -38.71
CA GLY A 145 -16.11 -36.18 -38.99
C GLY A 145 -15.33 -36.77 -40.17
N ASP A 146 -15.25 -38.10 -40.24
CA ASP A 146 -14.56 -38.89 -41.28
C ASP A 146 -15.00 -38.58 -42.73
N SER A 147 -16.05 -37.77 -42.91
CA SER A 147 -16.59 -37.29 -44.18
C SER A 147 -16.24 -35.83 -44.54
N GLY A 148 -15.44 -35.13 -43.74
CA GLY A 148 -14.97 -33.77 -44.03
C GLY A 148 -16.00 -32.65 -43.83
N SER A 149 -17.17 -32.94 -43.23
CA SER A 149 -18.19 -31.94 -42.89
C SER A 149 -18.03 -31.45 -41.45
N ALA A 150 -17.96 -30.13 -41.28
CA ALA A 150 -17.95 -29.50 -39.95
C ALA A 150 -19.39 -29.52 -39.37
N GLU A 151 -19.67 -30.44 -38.45
CA GLU A 151 -20.91 -30.41 -37.67
C GLU A 151 -20.75 -29.44 -36.49
N ASN A 152 -21.52 -28.35 -36.52
CA ASN A 152 -21.72 -27.50 -35.35
C ASN A 152 -22.75 -28.19 -34.45
N THR A 153 -22.30 -28.95 -33.45
CA THR A 153 -23.19 -29.49 -32.40
C THR A 153 -23.58 -28.38 -31.42
N MET A 154 -24.35 -27.40 -31.90
CA MET A 154 -25.04 -26.41 -31.06
C MET A 154 -26.42 -26.95 -30.70
N GLY A 155 -26.57 -27.35 -29.43
CA GLY A 155 -27.86 -27.34 -28.74
C GLY A 155 -28.59 -28.67 -28.66
N SER A 156 -28.41 -29.38 -27.53
CA SER A 156 -29.56 -29.86 -26.75
C SER A 156 -29.10 -30.25 -25.36
N ARG A 157 -29.25 -29.33 -24.40
CA ARG A 157 -29.33 -29.67 -22.99
C ARG A 157 -30.73 -30.24 -22.75
N LEU A 158 -30.90 -31.55 -22.92
CA LEU A 158 -32.01 -32.29 -22.31
C LEU A 158 -31.53 -32.78 -20.94
N LEU A 159 -31.89 -32.03 -19.89
CA LEU A 159 -31.85 -32.52 -18.52
C LEU A 159 -32.73 -33.78 -18.45
N GLY A 160 -32.11 -34.91 -18.06
CA GLY A 160 -32.83 -36.16 -17.82
C GLY A 160 -33.75 -36.01 -16.62
N SER A 161 -35.05 -36.18 -16.86
CA SER A 161 -35.99 -36.68 -15.87
C SER A 161 -36.23 -38.16 -16.16
N ALA A 162 -35.65 -39.03 -15.34
CA ALA A 162 -36.07 -40.42 -15.14
C ALA A 162 -35.57 -40.88 -13.77
#